data_AF-A0AA95GA87-F1
#
_entry.id   AF-A0AA95GA87-F1
#
_cell.length_a   1.000
_cell.length_b   1.000
_cell.length_c   1.000
_cell.angle_alpha   90.00
_cell.angle_beta   90.00
_cell.angle_gamma   90.00
#
_symmetry.space_group_name_H-M   'P 1'
#
loop_
_entity.id
_entity.type
_entity.pdbx_description
1 polymer ?
#
loop_
_entity_poly.entity_id
_entity_poly.type
_entity_poly.pdbx_seq_one_letter_code
_entity_poly.pdbx_strand_id
1 'polypeptide(L)'
;MKKMLIKTSLLISIIFLQFSASALFIEDFRGWLQSSSTSVICAENKKSYHWLENESVTGYWGVHTDYHAGYAFHYFFLSEGAGKYNELQSKCISKFGEKFKYPQPADYSFSDWYPFAKNQNDMFPSVYVSKAYINFTKAYIPKQ
;
A
#
# COMPACT_ATOMS: atom_id res chain seq x y z
N MET A 1 -3.80 -47.26 -23.88
CA MET A 1 -3.03 -46.01 -24.02
C MET A 1 -3.81 -44.72 -23.70
N LYS A 2 -5.07 -44.54 -24.12
CA LYS A 2 -5.84 -43.30 -23.87
C LYS A 2 -6.04 -42.92 -22.37
N LYS A 3 -6.18 -43.90 -21.46
CA LYS A 3 -6.33 -43.64 -20.01
C LYS A 3 -5.06 -43.12 -19.32
N MET A 4 -3.88 -43.31 -19.92
CA MET A 4 -2.60 -42.91 -19.31
C MET A 4 -2.26 -41.44 -19.61
N LEU A 5 -2.67 -40.93 -20.77
CA LEU A 5 -2.51 -39.53 -21.19
C LEU A 5 -3.36 -38.53 -20.38
N ILE A 6 -4.52 -38.97 -19.87
CA ILE A 6 -5.42 -38.12 -19.09
C ILE A 6 -4.87 -37.84 -17.69
N LYS A 7 -4.16 -38.80 -17.08
CA LYS A 7 -3.62 -38.65 -15.72
C LYS A 7 -2.41 -37.71 -15.66
N THR A 8 -1.56 -37.72 -16.68
CA THR A 8 -0.39 -36.81 -16.79
C THR A 8 -0.80 -35.37 -17.07
N SER A 9 -1.85 -35.13 -17.88
CA SER A 9 -2.37 -33.78 -18.12
C SER A 9 -2.98 -33.13 -16.86
N LEU A 10 -3.61 -33.92 -15.99
CA LEU A 10 -4.18 -33.44 -14.73
C LEU A 10 -3.09 -33.04 -13.71
N LEU A 11 -1.99 -33.80 -13.64
CA LEU A 11 -0.87 -33.53 -12.72
C LEU A 11 -0.07 -32.27 -13.10
N ILE A 12 0.13 -32.02 -14.40
CA ILE A 12 0.84 -30.82 -14.87
C ILE A 12 0.05 -29.55 -14.51
N SER A 13 -1.28 -29.60 -14.60
CA SER A 13 -2.15 -28.45 -14.29
C SER A 13 -2.10 -28.03 -12.82
N ILE A 14 -1.93 -28.99 -11.89
CA ILE A 14 -1.82 -28.73 -10.44
C ILE A 14 -0.48 -28.06 -10.10
N ILE A 15 0.59 -28.41 -10.80
CA ILE A 15 1.92 -27.80 -10.61
C ILE A 15 1.93 -26.35 -11.10
N PHE A 16 1.27 -26.03 -12.22
CA PHE A 16 1.15 -24.65 -12.70
C PHE A 16 0.28 -23.76 -11.78
N LEU A 17 -0.73 -24.32 -11.11
CA LEU A 17 -1.55 -23.58 -10.13
C LEU A 17 -0.80 -23.26 -8.82
N GLN A 18 0.18 -24.06 -8.41
CA GLN A 18 1.00 -23.75 -7.21
C GLN A 18 2.05 -22.67 -7.46
N PHE A 19 2.47 -22.48 -8.71
CA PHE A 19 3.52 -21.52 -9.08
C PHE A 19 3.05 -20.06 -9.11
N SER A 20 1.76 -19.79 -9.36
CA SER A 20 1.24 -18.41 -9.39
C SER A 20 0.91 -17.86 -8.00
N ALA A 21 0.47 -18.70 -7.06
CA ALA A 21 0.17 -18.26 -5.71
C ALA A 21 1.43 -17.85 -4.93
N SER A 22 2.55 -18.53 -5.17
CA SER A 22 3.82 -18.31 -4.46
C SER A 22 4.48 -16.97 -4.77
N ALA A 23 4.27 -16.38 -5.96
CA ALA A 23 4.86 -15.09 -6.32
C ALA A 23 4.29 -13.92 -5.49
N LEU A 24 2.99 -13.94 -5.17
CA LEU A 24 2.36 -12.92 -4.32
C LEU A 24 2.83 -13.02 -2.86
N PHE A 25 3.07 -14.24 -2.35
CA PHE A 25 3.59 -14.44 -0.99
C PHE A 25 5.05 -14.03 -0.80
N ILE A 26 5.88 -14.11 -1.85
CA ILE A 26 7.32 -13.80 -1.75
C ILE A 26 7.57 -12.30 -1.52
N GLU A 27 6.80 -11.44 -2.17
CA GLU A 27 6.98 -9.99 -2.04
C GLU A 27 6.52 -9.47 -0.67
N ASP A 28 5.37 -9.94 -0.17
CA ASP A 28 4.92 -9.63 1.19
C ASP A 28 5.91 -10.12 2.25
N PHE A 29 6.53 -11.29 2.03
CA PHE A 29 7.54 -11.84 2.94
C PHE A 29 8.84 -11.03 2.95
N ARG A 30 9.30 -10.53 1.80
CA ARG A 30 10.47 -9.65 1.71
C ARG A 30 10.24 -8.31 2.42
N GLY A 31 9.07 -7.72 2.23
CA GLY A 31 8.66 -6.51 2.94
C GLY A 31 8.66 -6.73 4.46
N TRP A 32 8.12 -7.86 4.92
CA TRP A 32 8.11 -8.21 6.34
C TRP A 32 9.51 -8.30 6.96
N LEU A 33 10.51 -8.80 6.23
CA LEU A 33 11.92 -8.82 6.71
C LEU A 33 12.53 -7.43 6.86
N GLN A 34 11.98 -6.43 6.17
CA GLN A 34 12.39 -5.02 6.24
C GLN A 34 11.47 -4.20 7.13
N SER A 35 10.72 -4.86 8.01
CA SER A 35 9.76 -4.20 8.89
C SER A 35 10.43 -3.10 9.72
N SER A 36 9.88 -1.90 9.65
CA SER A 36 10.27 -0.74 10.42
C SER A 36 9.04 -0.14 11.12
N SER A 37 9.30 0.78 12.04
CA SER A 37 8.26 1.67 12.57
C SER A 37 8.36 3.03 11.90
N THR A 38 7.22 3.67 11.72
CA THR A 38 7.14 5.07 11.26
C THR A 38 6.13 5.83 12.12
N SER A 39 6.35 7.12 12.27
CA SER A 39 5.41 8.01 12.95
C SER A 39 4.23 8.33 12.04
N VAL A 40 3.14 8.80 12.65
CA VAL A 40 1.91 9.12 11.92
C VAL A 40 1.67 10.62 11.95
N ILE A 41 1.39 11.19 10.77
CA ILE A 41 0.85 12.54 10.64
C ILE A 41 -0.62 12.48 10.25
N CYS A 42 -1.39 13.46 10.70
CA CYS A 42 -2.75 13.73 10.28
C CYS A 42 -2.71 14.90 9.30
N ALA A 43 -3.03 14.65 8.03
CA ALA A 43 -2.82 15.59 6.95
C ALA A 43 -4.12 16.26 6.45
N GLU A 44 -4.00 17.54 6.09
CA GLU A 44 -5.00 18.36 5.40
C GLU A 44 -4.48 18.73 4.00
N ASN A 45 -5.39 18.78 3.03
CA ASN A 45 -5.19 19.20 1.65
C ASN A 45 -4.61 20.62 1.53
N LYS A 46 -3.28 20.78 1.70
CA LYS A 46 -2.37 21.89 1.26
C LYS A 46 -1.03 21.94 2.04
N LYS A 47 -0.37 20.79 2.26
CA LYS A 47 0.86 20.72 3.09
C LYS A 47 0.68 21.12 4.57
N SER A 48 -0.57 21.18 5.05
CA SER A 48 -0.90 21.38 6.46
C SER A 48 -1.06 20.01 7.14
N TYR A 49 -0.37 19.78 8.25
CA TYR A 49 -0.40 18.51 8.96
C TYR A 49 -0.12 18.71 10.45
N HIS A 50 -0.55 17.73 11.24
CA HIS A 50 -0.19 17.60 12.64
C HIS A 50 0.41 16.23 12.90
N TRP A 51 1.47 16.17 13.70
CA TRP A 51 1.97 14.92 14.21
C TRP A 51 0.94 14.31 15.18
N LEU A 52 0.64 13.03 14.99
CA LEU A 52 -0.15 12.29 15.95
C LEU A 52 0.78 11.80 17.06
N GLU A 53 1.04 12.69 18.03
CA GLU A 53 2.01 12.47 19.11
C GLU A 53 1.81 11.11 19.82
N ASN A 54 2.95 10.44 20.08
CA ASN A 54 3.04 9.10 20.68
C ASN A 54 2.37 7.97 19.87
N GLU A 55 2.08 8.18 18.59
CA GLU A 55 1.63 7.11 17.69
C GLU A 55 2.71 6.76 16.67
N SER A 56 3.03 5.47 16.64
CA SER A 56 3.83 4.85 15.60
C SER A 56 3.13 3.59 15.11
N VAL A 57 3.37 3.23 13.86
CA VAL A 57 2.87 1.99 13.26
C VAL A 57 4.00 1.16 12.71
N THR A 58 3.76 -0.15 12.62
CA THR A 58 4.75 -1.12 12.14
C THR A 58 4.38 -1.57 10.73
N GLY A 59 5.38 -1.68 9.87
CA GLY A 59 5.13 -1.94 8.47
C GLY A 59 6.41 -1.93 7.68
N TYR A 60 6.30 -1.76 6.37
CA TYR A 60 7.47 -1.64 5.52
C TYR A 60 7.23 -0.67 4.37
N TRP A 61 8.30 -0.02 3.94
CA TRP A 61 8.28 0.86 2.78
C TRP A 61 8.31 0.02 1.49
N GLY A 62 7.43 0.36 0.57
CA GLY A 62 7.40 -0.20 -0.78
C GLY A 62 7.39 0.89 -1.84
N VAL A 63 7.57 0.47 -3.09
CA VAL A 63 7.49 1.35 -4.26
C VAL A 63 6.47 0.77 -5.22
N HIS A 64 5.41 1.52 -5.50
CA HIS A 64 4.50 1.19 -6.58
C HIS A 64 5.03 1.79 -7.88
N THR A 65 5.12 0.98 -8.93
CA THR A 65 5.60 1.42 -10.26
C THR A 65 4.57 1.04 -11.33
N ASP A 66 4.09 2.04 -12.05
CA ASP A 66 3.31 1.86 -13.28
C ASP A 66 4.18 2.25 -14.47
N TYR A 67 4.75 1.23 -15.12
CA TYR A 67 5.62 1.41 -16.28
C TYR A 67 4.90 1.99 -17.50
N HIS A 68 3.59 1.71 -17.66
CA HIS A 68 2.81 2.18 -18.81
C HIS A 68 2.46 3.66 -18.67
N ALA A 69 2.14 4.10 -17.45
CA ALA A 69 1.84 5.49 -17.15
C ALA A 69 3.09 6.32 -16.79
N GLY A 70 4.25 5.68 -16.66
CA GLY A 70 5.54 6.35 -16.45
C GLY A 70 5.66 6.99 -15.07
N TYR A 71 5.12 6.37 -14.03
CA TYR A 71 5.18 6.91 -12.68
C TYR A 71 5.54 5.86 -11.63
N ALA A 72 6.18 6.33 -10.55
CA ALA A 72 6.43 5.54 -9.35
C ALA A 72 6.18 6.40 -8.10
N PHE A 73 5.76 5.78 -7.01
CA PHE A 73 5.61 6.44 -5.71
C PHE A 73 5.89 5.46 -4.56
N HIS A 74 6.38 5.97 -3.44
CA HIS A 74 6.54 5.17 -2.23
C HIS A 74 5.21 5.03 -1.50
N TYR A 75 5.05 3.92 -0.79
CA TYR A 75 3.94 3.67 0.13
C TYR A 75 4.47 2.98 1.38
N PHE A 76 3.71 3.03 2.47
CA PHE A 76 3.99 2.25 3.67
C PHE A 76 2.93 1.17 3.84
N PHE A 77 3.32 -0.10 3.75
CA PHE A 77 2.42 -1.20 4.05
C PHE A 77 2.14 -1.23 5.55
N LEU A 78 0.86 -1.18 5.94
CA LEU A 78 0.45 -1.16 7.33
C LEU A 78 0.20 -2.60 7.82
N SER A 79 1.12 -3.17 8.60
CA SER A 79 1.06 -4.57 9.04
C SER A 79 -0.13 -4.86 9.94
N GLU A 80 -0.58 -3.87 10.72
CA GLU A 80 -1.76 -3.97 11.59
C GLU A 80 -3.09 -3.90 10.79
N GLY A 81 -3.02 -3.61 9.49
CA GLY A 81 -4.13 -3.68 8.55
C GLY A 81 -5.17 -2.56 8.68
N ALA A 82 -6.30 -2.76 8.00
CA ALA A 82 -7.33 -1.73 7.85
C ALA A 82 -7.96 -1.26 9.16
N GLY A 83 -8.02 -2.13 10.18
CA GLY A 83 -8.49 -1.76 11.52
C GLY A 83 -7.67 -0.63 12.12
N LYS A 84 -6.33 -0.73 12.02
CA LYS A 84 -5.42 0.31 12.53
C LYS A 84 -5.54 1.60 11.74
N TYR A 85 -5.69 1.55 10.42
CA TYR A 85 -5.92 2.75 9.63
C TYR A 85 -7.19 3.50 10.09
N ASN A 86 -8.31 2.79 10.30
CA ASN A 86 -9.56 3.40 10.75
C ASN A 86 -9.44 3.99 12.17
N GLU A 87 -8.68 3.32 13.05
CA GLU A 87 -8.36 3.83 14.39
C GLU A 87 -7.56 5.14 14.29
N LEU A 88 -6.50 5.20 13.48
CA LEU A 88 -5.70 6.39 13.26
C LEU A 88 -6.51 7.54 12.68
N GLN A 89 -7.36 7.26 11.68
CA GLN A 89 -8.27 8.25 11.12
C GLN A 89 -9.19 8.83 12.19
N SER A 90 -9.77 7.97 13.04
CA SER A 90 -10.64 8.40 14.14
C SER A 90 -9.88 9.26 15.15
N LYS A 91 -8.62 8.92 15.47
CA LYS A 91 -7.75 9.73 16.33
C LYS A 91 -7.43 11.09 15.71
N CYS A 92 -7.13 11.13 14.41
CA CYS A 92 -6.87 12.37 13.68
C CYS A 92 -8.09 13.30 13.70
N ILE A 93 -9.27 12.78 13.39
CA ILE A 93 -10.53 13.53 13.43
C ILE A 93 -10.80 14.05 14.84
N SER A 94 -10.65 13.19 15.86
CA SER A 94 -10.91 13.56 17.24
C SER A 94 -9.99 14.67 17.76
N LYS A 95 -8.69 14.64 17.41
CA LYS A 95 -7.71 15.61 17.90
C LYS A 95 -7.64 16.90 17.10
N PHE A 96 -7.74 16.82 15.78
CA PHE A 96 -7.44 17.93 14.87
C PHE A 96 -8.65 18.35 14.01
N GLY A 97 -9.74 17.59 14.06
CA GLY A 97 -10.96 17.84 13.31
C GLY A 97 -10.98 17.18 11.92
N GLU A 98 -12.15 17.19 11.30
CA GLU A 98 -12.44 16.52 10.01
C GLU A 98 -11.50 16.91 8.86
N LYS A 99 -10.89 18.09 8.92
CA LYS A 99 -9.95 18.56 7.90
C LYS A 99 -8.66 17.73 7.85
N PHE A 100 -8.27 17.11 8.97
CA PHE A 100 -7.03 16.34 9.11
C PHE A 100 -7.27 14.83 9.13
N LYS A 101 -8.39 14.35 8.57
CA LYS A 101 -8.85 12.96 8.66
C LYS A 101 -7.99 11.90 7.94
N TYR A 102 -6.91 12.30 7.28
CA TYR A 102 -6.08 11.42 6.49
C TYR A 102 -4.77 11.12 7.24
N PRO A 103 -4.66 9.95 7.89
CA PRO A 103 -3.41 9.54 8.51
C PRO A 103 -2.41 9.13 7.41
N GLN A 104 -1.16 9.55 7.55
CA GLN A 104 -0.06 9.21 6.64
C GLN A 104 1.21 8.85 7.42
N PRO A 105 2.03 7.91 6.90
CA PRO A 105 3.35 7.61 7.44
C PRO A 105 4.30 8.79 7.21
N ALA A 106 5.13 9.11 8.20
CA ALA A 106 6.16 10.14 8.08
C ALA A 106 7.29 9.87 9.06
N ASP A 107 8.53 9.84 8.57
CA ASP A 107 9.70 9.68 9.43
C ASP A 107 10.27 11.04 9.89
N TYR A 108 9.91 12.13 9.21
CA TYR A 108 10.38 13.49 9.51
C TYR A 108 9.48 14.56 8.86
N SER A 109 9.61 15.82 9.33
CA SER A 109 8.73 16.93 8.96
C SER A 109 8.74 17.30 7.47
N PHE A 110 9.82 16.99 6.77
CA PHE A 110 9.97 17.25 5.33
C PHE A 110 9.81 15.99 4.48
N SER A 111 9.34 14.88 5.06
CA SER A 111 9.10 13.66 4.30
C SER A 111 7.98 13.90 3.30
N ASP A 112 8.12 13.31 2.12
CA ASP A 112 7.03 13.25 1.16
C ASP A 112 5.85 12.48 1.76
N TRP A 113 4.64 12.95 1.46
CA TRP A 113 3.43 12.39 2.04
C TRP A 113 2.95 11.19 1.24
N TYR A 114 3.40 10.02 1.69
CA TYR A 114 3.06 8.75 1.06
C TYR A 114 1.76 8.18 1.62
N PRO A 115 1.05 7.32 0.87
CA PRO A 115 -0.12 6.63 1.39
C PRO A 115 0.28 5.46 2.29
N PHE A 116 -0.60 5.12 3.23
CA PHE A 116 -0.63 3.75 3.76
C PHE A 116 -1.20 2.80 2.70
N ALA A 117 -0.67 1.59 2.65
CA ALA A 117 -1.12 0.53 1.75
C ALA A 117 -1.76 -0.61 2.54
N LYS A 118 -2.87 -1.14 2.02
CA LYS A 118 -3.47 -2.41 2.47
C LYS A 118 -2.75 -3.60 1.84
N ASN A 119 -2.25 -3.41 0.62
CA ASN A 119 -1.36 -4.30 -0.13
C ASN A 119 -0.73 -3.51 -1.28
N GLN A 120 0.11 -4.14 -2.11
CA GLN A 120 0.82 -3.48 -3.21
C GLN A 120 -0.08 -2.78 -4.26
N ASN A 121 -1.34 -3.19 -4.34
CA ASN A 121 -2.32 -2.72 -5.34
C ASN A 121 -3.47 -1.92 -4.75
N ASP A 122 -3.53 -1.78 -3.42
CA ASP A 122 -4.66 -1.14 -2.75
C ASP A 122 -4.14 -0.21 -1.65
N MET A 123 -4.40 1.08 -1.85
CA MET A 123 -3.89 2.16 -1.01
C MET A 123 -5.05 2.77 -0.23
N PHE A 124 -4.81 3.08 1.03
CA PHE A 124 -5.78 3.85 1.80
C PHE A 124 -5.87 5.30 1.31
N PRO A 125 -6.99 5.98 1.57
CA PRO A 125 -7.11 7.40 1.28
C PRO A 125 -6.00 8.22 1.95
N SER A 126 -5.45 9.20 1.23
CA SER A 126 -4.37 10.07 1.71
C SER A 126 -4.44 11.45 1.07
N VAL A 127 -3.76 12.43 1.67
CA VAL A 127 -3.69 13.79 1.14
C VAL A 127 -2.47 13.94 0.26
N TYR A 128 -2.66 14.71 -0.82
CA TYR A 128 -1.62 15.17 -1.75
C TYR A 128 -0.54 14.13 -1.96
N VAL A 129 -0.92 13.12 -2.70
CA VAL A 129 0.02 12.12 -3.15
C VAL A 129 0.65 12.67 -4.42
N SER A 130 1.92 12.35 -4.66
CA SER A 130 2.61 12.75 -5.89
C SER A 130 1.71 12.55 -7.12
N LYS A 131 1.88 13.36 -8.18
CA LYS A 131 1.07 13.25 -9.42
C LYS A 131 0.91 11.81 -9.91
N ALA A 132 1.92 10.97 -9.66
CA ALA A 132 1.94 9.53 -9.85
C ALA A 132 0.73 8.80 -9.24
N TYR A 133 0.46 8.98 -7.95
CA TYR A 133 -0.67 8.32 -7.29
C TYR A 133 -2.02 8.92 -7.68
N ILE A 134 -2.08 10.23 -7.96
CA ILE A 134 -3.31 10.82 -8.52
C ILE A 134 -3.64 10.14 -9.86
N ASN A 135 -2.62 9.77 -10.65
CA ASN A 135 -2.83 8.98 -11.86
C ASN A 135 -3.21 7.52 -11.55
N PHE A 136 -2.63 6.89 -10.52
CA PHE A 136 -3.03 5.54 -10.07
C PHE A 136 -4.52 5.43 -9.72
N THR A 137 -5.06 6.43 -8.99
CA THR A 137 -6.48 6.44 -8.58
C THR A 137 -7.46 6.75 -9.73
N LYS A 138 -6.97 7.18 -10.90
CA LYS A 138 -7.78 7.36 -12.10
C LYS A 138 -7.51 6.18 -13.04
N ALA A 139 -8.55 5.64 -13.67
CA ALA A 139 -8.34 4.62 -14.70
C ALA A 139 -7.42 5.18 -15.80
N TYR A 140 -6.26 4.55 -16.02
CA TYR A 140 -5.38 4.90 -17.12
C TYR A 140 -6.08 4.57 -18.44
N ILE A 141 -6.36 5.60 -19.24
CA ILE A 141 -6.86 5.45 -20.61
C ILE A 141 -5.66 5.73 -21.53
N PRO A 142 -5.09 4.72 -22.20
CA PRO A 142 -4.01 4.94 -23.14
C PRO A 142 -4.47 5.90 -24.24
N LYS A 143 -3.64 6.90 -24.55
CA LYS A 143 -3.86 7.71 -25.75
C LYS A 143 -3.61 6.82 -26.97
N GLN A 144 -4.63 6.71 -27.82
CA GLN A 144 -4.56 6.03 -29.12
C GLN A 144 -3.64 6.78 -30.09
#